data_AF-A0A507DNZ8-F1
#
_entry.id   AF-A0A507DNZ8-F1
#
_cell.length_a   1.000
_cell.length_b   1.000
_cell.length_c   1.000
_cell.angle_alpha   90.00
_cell.angle_beta   90.00
_cell.angle_gamma   90.00
#
_symmetry.space_group_name_H-M   'P 1'
#
loop_
_entity.id
_entity.type
_entity.pdbx_description
1 polymer ?
#
loop_
_entity_poly.entity_id
_entity_poly.type
_entity_poly.pdbx_seq_one_letter_code
_entity_poly.pdbx_strand_id
1 'polypeptide(L)'
;MSPVDAIENQSEALQNLRAYWEKIQNKEPEIFVTGDHVRLKEERGTFDKGFVEKFSRDVYKIERVHPPESKYKSHQYTLTGIPRTFQYNDLLKTSVALTKSIIKEKQQKTTTSQKQAEKELRALDAQMIIKEKGRTRTEKKKAPIRPKGTFLYVEIPKRKKI
;
A
#
# COMPACT_ATOMS: atom_id res chain seq x y z
N MET A 1 5.47 -15.20 -44.00
CA MET A 1 5.91 -14.53 -45.23
C MET A 1 6.60 -15.58 -46.08
N SER A 2 6.16 -15.76 -47.32
CA SER A 2 6.83 -16.70 -48.22
C SER A 2 8.10 -16.05 -48.80
N PRO A 3 9.05 -16.85 -49.32
CA PRO A 3 10.25 -16.31 -49.97
C PRO A 3 9.93 -15.40 -51.17
N VAL A 4 8.86 -15.71 -51.91
CA VAL A 4 8.42 -14.91 -53.07
C VAL A 4 7.90 -13.55 -52.61
N ASP A 5 7.01 -13.54 -51.61
CA ASP A 5 6.49 -12.29 -51.02
C ASP A 5 7.60 -11.42 -50.43
N ALA A 6 8.71 -12.03 -49.98
CA ALA A 6 9.85 -11.32 -49.43
C ALA A 6 10.72 -10.63 -50.47
N ILE A 7 10.77 -11.18 -51.69
CA ILE A 7 11.43 -10.54 -52.81
C ILE A 7 10.60 -9.36 -53.30
N GLU A 8 9.27 -9.52 -53.32
CA GLU A 8 8.33 -8.47 -53.73
C GLU A 8 8.23 -7.33 -52.70
N ASN A 9 8.22 -7.65 -51.41
CA ASN A 9 8.08 -6.69 -50.30
C ASN A 9 9.32 -6.67 -49.39
N GLN A 10 10.45 -6.22 -49.94
CA GLN A 10 11.76 -6.26 -49.27
C GLN A 10 11.82 -5.47 -47.95
N SER A 11 11.15 -4.31 -47.88
CA SER A 11 11.15 -3.47 -46.68
C SER A 11 10.45 -4.14 -45.50
N GLU A 12 9.30 -4.77 -45.75
CA GLU A 12 8.56 -5.55 -44.76
C GLU A 12 9.36 -6.78 -44.33
N ALA A 13 10.05 -7.43 -45.27
CA ALA A 13 10.93 -8.57 -44.97
C ALA A 13 12.03 -8.18 -43.97
N LEU A 14 12.68 -7.03 -44.18
CA LEU A 14 13.74 -6.53 -43.30
C LEU A 14 13.20 -6.15 -41.91
N GLN A 15 12.01 -5.56 -41.82
CA GLN A 15 11.36 -5.26 -40.54
C GLN A 15 11.03 -6.55 -39.77
N ASN A 16 10.48 -7.55 -40.46
CA ASN A 16 10.18 -8.86 -39.86
C ASN A 16 11.45 -9.57 -39.38
N LEU A 17 12.54 -9.51 -40.16
CA LEU A 17 13.84 -10.03 -39.73
C LEU A 17 14.32 -9.33 -38.46
N ARG A 18 14.31 -7.99 -38.44
CA ARG A 18 14.74 -7.24 -37.26
C ARG A 18 13.91 -7.62 -36.02
N ALA A 19 12.60 -7.69 -36.15
CA ALA A 19 11.70 -8.09 -35.07
C ALA A 19 11.98 -9.54 -34.61
N TYR A 20 12.30 -10.44 -35.54
CA TYR A 20 12.70 -11.82 -35.22
C TYR A 20 13.98 -11.86 -34.38
N TRP A 21 15.02 -11.10 -34.76
CA TRP A 21 16.27 -11.01 -34.00
C TRP A 21 16.05 -10.43 -32.60
N GLU A 22 15.27 -9.35 -32.49
CA GLU A 22 14.91 -8.74 -31.21
C GLU A 22 14.17 -9.74 -30.30
N LYS A 23 13.26 -10.54 -30.86
CA LYS A 23 12.52 -11.58 -30.11
C LYS A 23 13.41 -12.75 -29.68
N ILE A 24 14.43 -13.11 -30.45
CA ILE A 24 15.41 -14.13 -30.03
C ILE A 24 16.20 -13.64 -28.82
N GLN A 25 16.63 -12.38 -28.83
CA GLN A 25 17.40 -11.82 -27.71
C GLN A 25 16.53 -11.63 -26.46
N ASN A 26 15.30 -11.19 -26.64
CA ASN A 26 14.35 -10.90 -25.57
C ASN A 26 13.25 -11.96 -25.51
N LYS A 27 13.64 -13.20 -25.24
CA LYS A 27 12.69 -14.31 -25.20
C LYS A 27 11.81 -14.21 -23.95
N GLU A 28 10.48 -14.28 -24.13
CA GLU A 28 9.52 -14.41 -23.04
C GLU A 28 9.49 -15.87 -22.56
N PRO A 29 9.97 -16.18 -21.34
CA PRO A 29 9.97 -17.55 -20.84
C PRO A 29 8.58 -17.99 -20.36
N GLU A 30 7.76 -17.06 -19.87
CA GLU A 30 6.42 -17.31 -19.35
C GLU A 30 5.46 -16.20 -19.80
N ILE A 31 4.20 -16.55 -20.05
CA ILE A 31 3.13 -15.58 -20.34
C ILE A 31 2.39 -15.33 -19.03
N PHE A 32 2.26 -14.07 -18.63
CA PHE A 32 1.48 -13.74 -17.44
C PHE A 32 -0.01 -13.93 -17.67
N VAL A 33 -0.73 -14.28 -16.61
CA VAL A 33 -2.18 -14.50 -16.68
C VAL A 33 -2.92 -13.27 -16.13
N THR A 34 -4.14 -13.05 -16.60
CA THR A 34 -5.02 -12.03 -16.02
C THR A 34 -5.20 -12.28 -14.53
N GLY A 35 -4.94 -11.24 -13.75
CA GLY A 35 -4.99 -11.28 -12.30
C GLY A 35 -3.69 -11.59 -11.58
N ASP A 36 -2.61 -11.89 -12.31
CA ASP A 36 -1.27 -11.98 -11.72
C ASP A 36 -0.83 -10.63 -11.13
N HIS A 37 -0.02 -10.71 -10.07
CA HIS A 37 0.55 -9.56 -9.38
C HIS A 37 1.96 -9.29 -9.87
N VAL A 38 2.21 -8.06 -10.30
CA VAL A 38 3.47 -7.67 -10.93
C VAL A 38 4.00 -6.34 -10.40
N ARG A 39 5.33 -6.21 -10.38
CA ARG A 39 6.02 -4.93 -10.18
C ARG A 39 6.54 -4.40 -11.51
N LEU A 40 6.59 -3.08 -11.63
CA LEU A 40 7.07 -2.38 -12.81
C LEU A 40 8.57 -2.13 -12.71
N LYS A 41 9.29 -2.23 -13.82
CA LYS A 41 10.69 -1.82 -13.90
C LYS A 41 10.80 -0.29 -13.79
N GLU A 42 11.68 0.20 -12.92
CA GLU A 42 12.02 1.62 -12.84
C GLU A 42 13.09 1.94 -13.90
N GLU A 43 12.73 2.75 -14.90
CA GLU A 43 13.71 3.34 -15.81
C GLU A 43 14.57 4.36 -15.03
N ARG A 44 15.78 3.98 -14.64
CA ARG A 44 16.81 4.93 -14.19
C ARG A 44 17.89 5.04 -15.26
N GLY A 45 18.43 6.24 -15.42
CA GLY A 45 19.55 6.52 -16.33
C GLY A 45 20.69 5.52 -16.08
N THR A 46 20.93 4.69 -17.09
CA THR A 46 21.78 3.50 -17.06
C THR A 46 23.23 3.86 -17.32
N PHE A 47 23.99 4.36 -16.33
CA PHE A 47 25.44 4.56 -16.53
C PHE A 47 26.33 4.25 -15.31
N ASP A 48 25.83 3.53 -14.30
CA ASP A 48 26.67 3.10 -13.18
C ASP A 48 27.07 1.62 -13.31
N LYS A 49 28.38 1.35 -13.23
CA LYS A 49 28.90 -0.02 -13.13
C LYS A 49 28.29 -0.72 -11.91
N GLY A 50 27.66 -1.87 -12.11
CA GLY A 50 26.98 -2.63 -11.05
C GLY A 50 25.47 -2.38 -10.94
N PHE A 51 24.84 -1.86 -12.00
CA PHE A 51 23.40 -1.63 -12.05
C PHE A 51 22.61 -2.94 -11.82
N VAL A 52 21.89 -2.99 -10.70
CA VAL A 52 20.83 -3.97 -10.44
C VAL A 52 19.52 -3.36 -10.91
N GLU A 53 18.77 -4.08 -11.75
CA GLU A 53 17.45 -3.66 -12.17
C GLU A 53 16.57 -3.35 -10.96
N LYS A 54 16.06 -2.12 -10.89
CA LYS A 54 15.16 -1.70 -9.82
C LYS A 54 13.73 -1.86 -10.29
N PHE A 55 12.92 -2.45 -9.43
CA PHE A 55 11.48 -2.57 -9.63
C PHE A 55 10.75 -1.67 -8.64
N SER A 56 9.56 -1.23 -9.04
CA SER A 56 8.67 -0.40 -8.24
C SER A 56 8.35 -1.09 -6.91
N ARG A 57 8.23 -0.29 -5.86
CA ARG A 57 7.71 -0.77 -4.57
C ARG A 57 6.24 -1.14 -4.65
N ASP A 58 5.50 -0.46 -5.51
CA ASP A 58 4.09 -0.73 -5.77
C ASP A 58 3.92 -2.03 -6.57
N VAL A 59 2.90 -2.80 -6.20
CA VAL A 59 2.48 -4.06 -6.82
C VAL A 59 1.15 -3.77 -7.50
N TYR A 60 1.08 -4.12 -8.77
CA TYR A 60 -0.08 -3.95 -9.64
C TYR A 60 -0.65 -5.31 -10.02
N LYS A 61 -1.89 -5.32 -10.48
CA LYS A 61 -2.55 -6.52 -10.99
C LYS A 61 -2.70 -6.41 -12.50
N ILE A 62 -2.44 -7.49 -13.21
CA ILE A 62 -2.69 -7.57 -14.65
C ILE A 62 -4.20 -7.58 -14.88
N GLU A 63 -4.68 -6.60 -15.63
CA GLU A 63 -6.09 -6.48 -16.00
C GLU A 63 -6.39 -7.25 -17.29
N ARG A 64 -5.57 -7.06 -18.32
CA ARG A 64 -5.72 -7.76 -19.61
C ARG A 64 -4.36 -8.17 -20.16
N VAL A 65 -4.38 -9.29 -20.88
CA VAL A 65 -3.27 -9.81 -21.66
C VAL A 65 -3.67 -9.70 -23.12
N HIS A 66 -2.90 -8.94 -23.90
CA HIS A 66 -3.09 -8.79 -25.32
C HIS A 66 -2.17 -9.78 -26.05
N PRO A 67 -2.73 -10.70 -26.84
CA PRO A 67 -1.92 -11.62 -27.63
C PRO A 67 -1.14 -10.83 -28.69
N PRO A 68 0.05 -11.32 -29.09
CA PRO A 68 0.84 -10.68 -30.12
C PRO A 68 0.12 -10.75 -31.47
N GLU A 69 0.09 -9.63 -32.20
CA GLU A 69 -0.50 -9.56 -33.54
C GLU A 69 0.25 -10.43 -34.57
N SER A 70 1.52 -10.74 -34.28
CA SER A 70 2.39 -11.51 -35.17
C SER A 70 3.35 -12.38 -34.37
N LYS A 71 3.84 -13.46 -35.00
CA LYS A 71 4.85 -14.36 -34.42
C LYS A 71 6.13 -13.65 -33.99
N TYR A 72 6.39 -12.45 -34.50
CA TYR A 72 7.58 -11.65 -34.18
C TYR A 72 7.36 -10.65 -33.04
N LYS A 73 6.12 -10.42 -32.61
CA LYS A 73 5.80 -9.51 -31.50
C LYS A 73 5.71 -10.28 -30.17
N SER A 74 5.89 -9.54 -29.07
CA SER A 74 5.71 -9.95 -27.67
C SER A 74 4.27 -9.77 -27.20
N HIS A 75 3.92 -10.44 -26.10
CA HIS A 75 2.64 -10.18 -25.42
C HIS A 75 2.66 -8.78 -24.80
N GLN A 76 1.51 -8.12 -24.80
CA GLN A 76 1.34 -6.84 -24.13
C GLN A 76 0.39 -6.97 -22.95
N TYR A 77 0.68 -6.25 -21.88
CA TYR A 77 -0.04 -6.35 -20.62
C TYR A 77 -0.57 -5.00 -20.20
N THR A 78 -1.83 -4.94 -19.78
CA THR A 78 -2.39 -3.75 -19.12
C THR A 78 -2.52 -4.00 -17.64
N LEU A 79 -2.19 -2.99 -16.85
CA LEU A 79 -2.24 -3.05 -15.40
C LEU A 79 -3.43 -2.26 -14.88
N THR A 80 -4.06 -2.77 -13.83
CA THR A 80 -5.17 -2.11 -13.17
C THR A 80 -4.78 -0.67 -12.81
N GLY A 81 -5.53 0.31 -13.29
CA GLY A 81 -5.35 1.73 -12.95
C GLY A 81 -4.17 2.44 -13.63
N ILE A 82 -3.49 1.81 -14.59
CA ILE A 82 -2.48 2.45 -15.42
C ILE A 82 -2.92 2.40 -16.89
N PRO A 83 -3.18 3.54 -17.54
CA PRO A 83 -3.55 3.60 -18.96
C PRO A 83 -2.31 3.49 -19.87
N ARG A 84 -1.50 2.45 -19.68
CA ARG A 84 -0.30 2.15 -20.49
C ARG A 84 -0.17 0.63 -20.64
N THR A 85 0.31 0.20 -21.80
CA THR A 85 0.68 -1.19 -22.07
C THR A 85 2.15 -1.44 -21.76
N PHE A 86 2.45 -2.62 -21.20
CA PHE A 86 3.80 -3.04 -20.83
C PHE A 86 4.16 -4.34 -21.54
N GLN A 87 5.45 -4.56 -21.75
CA GLN A 87 5.98 -5.83 -22.25
C GLN A 87 6.41 -6.72 -21.08
N TYR A 88 6.71 -7.99 -21.37
CA TYR A 88 7.18 -8.93 -20.35
C TYR A 88 8.39 -8.41 -19.56
N ASN A 89 9.40 -7.85 -20.25
CA ASN A 89 10.64 -7.37 -19.63
C ASN A 89 10.45 -6.15 -18.71
N ASP A 90 9.31 -5.47 -18.81
CA ASP A 90 8.98 -4.33 -17.95
C ASP A 90 8.36 -4.80 -16.62
N LEU A 91 8.02 -6.09 -16.51
CA LEU A 91 7.23 -6.66 -15.44
C LEU A 91 8.00 -7.75 -14.70
N LEU A 92 7.84 -7.77 -13.38
CA LEU A 92 8.31 -8.85 -12.52
C LEU A 92 7.13 -9.45 -11.77
N LYS A 93 6.87 -10.74 -11.97
CA LYS A 93 5.85 -11.49 -11.22
C LYS A 93 6.22 -11.54 -9.74
N THR A 94 5.22 -11.31 -8.90
CA THR A 94 5.37 -11.28 -7.45
C THR A 94 4.24 -12.03 -6.78
N SER A 95 4.54 -12.70 -5.67
CA SER A 95 3.55 -13.35 -4.79
C SER A 95 2.90 -12.38 -3.79
N VAL A 96 3.40 -11.13 -3.75
CA VAL A 96 2.93 -10.11 -2.81
C VAL A 96 1.57 -9.58 -3.28
N ALA A 97 0.65 -9.37 -2.33
CA ALA A 97 -0.65 -8.80 -2.62
C ALA A 97 -0.55 -7.36 -3.15
N LEU A 98 -1.56 -6.93 -3.93
CA LEU A 98 -1.75 -5.56 -4.39
C LEU A 98 -1.54 -4.54 -3.26
N THR A 99 -0.52 -3.67 -3.40
CA THR A 99 -0.22 -2.65 -2.38
C THR A 99 -1.15 -1.45 -2.45
N LYS A 100 -1.79 -1.20 -3.60
CA LYS A 100 -2.81 -0.15 -3.74
C LYS A 100 -4.03 -0.76 -4.43
N SER A 101 -5.13 -0.92 -3.70
CA SER A 101 -6.44 -0.91 -4.33
C SER A 101 -6.60 0.48 -4.94
N ILE A 102 -6.41 0.62 -6.25
CA ILE A 102 -6.43 1.92 -6.96
C ILE A 102 -7.82 2.57 -6.93
N ILE A 103 -8.80 1.93 -6.31
CA ILE A 103 -9.93 2.65 -5.71
C ILE A 103 -9.39 3.41 -4.48
N LYS A 104 -8.66 4.51 -4.72
CA LYS A 104 -8.81 5.66 -3.83
C LYS A 104 -10.28 6.01 -3.98
N GLU A 105 -11.13 5.49 -3.09
CA GLU A 105 -12.46 6.04 -2.91
C GLU A 105 -12.23 7.55 -2.84
N LYS A 106 -12.78 8.28 -3.82
CA LYS A 106 -12.72 9.74 -3.77
C LYS A 106 -13.37 10.08 -2.44
N GLN A 107 -12.57 10.39 -1.43
CA GLN A 107 -13.08 10.86 -0.16
C GLN A 107 -13.97 12.03 -0.52
N GLN A 108 -15.28 11.86 -0.28
CA GLN A 108 -16.25 12.89 -0.62
C GLN A 108 -15.77 14.16 0.08
N LYS A 109 -15.62 15.24 -0.69
CA LYS A 109 -15.19 16.51 -0.13
C LYS A 109 -16.23 16.92 0.90
N THR A 110 -15.85 16.90 2.18
CA THR A 110 -16.73 17.32 3.26
C THR A 110 -17.14 18.77 3.05
N THR A 111 -18.42 19.09 3.17
CA THR A 111 -18.92 20.46 3.11
C THR A 111 -18.39 21.29 4.29
N THR A 112 -18.46 22.62 4.19
CA THR A 112 -18.09 23.53 5.29
C THR A 112 -18.87 23.27 6.57
N SER A 113 -20.16 22.90 6.46
CA SER A 113 -21.02 22.55 7.60
C SER A 113 -20.58 21.24 8.27
N GLN A 114 -20.18 20.23 7.50
CA GLN A 114 -19.68 18.96 8.04
C GLN A 114 -18.37 19.16 8.83
N LYS A 115 -17.46 19.99 8.31
CA LYS A 115 -16.21 20.33 9.02
C LYS A 115 -16.46 21.06 10.34
N GLN A 116 -17.47 21.92 10.39
CA GLN A 116 -17.85 22.63 11.61
C GLN A 116 -18.42 21.65 12.65
N ALA A 117 -19.33 20.77 12.24
CA ALA A 117 -19.89 19.74 13.11
C ALA A 117 -18.81 18.80 13.69
N GLU A 118 -17.84 18.36 12.88
CA GLU A 118 -16.69 17.57 13.36
C GLU A 118 -15.86 18.31 14.41
N LYS A 119 -15.66 19.62 14.21
CA LYS A 119 -14.90 20.46 15.15
C LYS A 119 -15.63 20.60 16.50
N GLU A 120 -16.95 20.75 16.46
CA GLU A 120 -17.80 20.83 17.65
C GLU A 120 -17.84 19.50 18.41
N LEU A 121 -18.01 18.36 17.71
CA LEU A 121 -17.95 17.03 18.30
C LEU A 121 -16.59 16.76 18.99
N ARG A 122 -15.49 17.09 18.32
CA ARG A 122 -14.14 16.92 18.88
C ARG A 122 -13.91 17.80 20.13
N ALA A 123 -14.54 18.97 20.18
CA ALA A 123 -14.50 19.84 21.36
C ALA A 123 -15.34 19.27 22.53
N LEU A 124 -16.49 18.65 22.24
CA LEU A 124 -17.32 17.96 23.23
C LEU A 124 -16.59 16.75 23.81
N ASP A 125 -15.98 15.92 22.98
CA ASP A 125 -15.19 14.77 23.43
C ASP A 125 -14.02 15.20 24.33
N ALA A 126 -13.31 16.27 23.95
CA ALA A 126 -12.22 16.82 24.77
C ALA A 126 -12.73 17.31 26.13
N GLN A 127 -13.92 17.92 26.20
CA GLN A 127 -14.54 18.34 27.45
C GLN A 127 -14.99 17.15 28.30
N MET A 128 -15.49 16.07 27.70
CA MET A 128 -15.82 14.84 28.44
C MET A 128 -14.57 14.19 29.03
N ILE A 129 -13.47 14.11 28.29
CA ILE A 129 -12.19 13.57 28.77
C ILE A 129 -11.64 14.39 29.96
N ILE A 130 -11.85 15.71 29.97
CA ILE A 130 -11.45 16.58 31.09
C ILE A 130 -12.33 16.33 32.32
N LYS A 131 -13.63 16.05 32.13
CA LYS A 131 -14.55 15.72 33.23
C LYS A 131 -14.29 14.33 33.82
N GLU A 132 -13.83 13.37 33.01
CA GLU A 132 -13.53 12.00 33.45
C GLU A 132 -12.14 11.85 34.10
N LYS A 133 -11.19 12.75 33.80
CA LYS A 133 -9.88 12.75 34.46
C LYS A 133 -10.02 13.17 35.92
N GLY A 134 -9.91 12.20 36.82
CA GLY A 134 -9.94 12.40 38.27
C GLY A 134 -8.96 13.47 38.79
N ARG A 135 -9.25 13.97 39.99
CA ARG A 135 -8.62 15.12 40.66
C ARG A 135 -7.13 15.31 40.36
N THR A 136 -6.77 16.53 39.99
CA THR A 136 -5.37 16.94 39.73
C THR A 136 -4.52 16.83 41.00
N ARG A 137 -3.19 16.72 40.85
CA ARG A 137 -2.24 16.51 41.97
C ARG A 137 -2.28 17.63 43.01
N THR A 138 -2.66 18.84 42.59
CA THR A 138 -2.89 20.02 43.44
C THR A 138 -4.19 19.93 44.22
N GLU A 139 -5.27 19.40 43.64
CA GLU A 139 -6.55 19.17 44.32
C GLU A 139 -6.47 18.07 45.38
N LYS A 140 -5.67 17.02 45.15
CA LYS A 140 -5.44 15.95 46.14
C LYS A 140 -4.77 16.45 47.42
N LYS A 141 -3.96 17.53 47.36
CA LYS A 141 -3.28 18.12 48.53
C LYS A 141 -4.22 18.96 49.41
N LYS A 142 -5.37 19.40 48.90
CA LYS A 142 -6.37 20.16 49.66
C LYS A 142 -7.46 19.29 50.30
N ALA A 143 -7.38 17.97 50.16
CA ALA A 143 -8.33 17.08 50.82
C ALA A 143 -8.15 17.17 52.35
N PRO A 144 -9.24 17.28 53.13
CA PRO A 144 -9.16 17.34 54.58
C PRO A 144 -8.48 16.07 55.12
N ILE A 145 -7.40 16.27 55.88
CA ILE A 145 -6.64 15.19 56.52
C ILE A 145 -7.55 14.58 57.59
N ARG A 146 -7.87 13.29 57.45
CA ARG A 146 -8.59 12.56 58.51
C ARG A 146 -7.70 12.49 59.75
N PRO A 147 -8.20 12.80 60.96
CA PRO A 147 -7.41 12.65 62.17
C PRO A 147 -7.04 11.16 62.33
N LYS A 148 -5.74 10.89 62.48
CA LYS A 148 -5.28 9.55 62.86
C LYS A 148 -5.68 9.34 64.31
N GLY A 149 -6.62 8.43 64.56
CA GLY A 149 -7.21 8.21 65.87
C GLY A 149 -6.15 7.99 66.95
N THR A 150 -6.19 8.82 67.98
CA THR A 150 -5.55 8.56 69.27
C THR A 150 -6.47 7.62 70.05
N PHE A 151 -6.33 6.31 69.85
CA PHE A 151 -6.84 5.35 70.82
C PHE A 151 -5.80 5.20 71.92
N LEU A 152 -6.00 5.91 73.03
CA LEU A 152 -5.40 5.56 74.31
C LEU A 152 -5.90 4.16 74.67
N TYR A 153 -5.00 3.18 74.72
CA TYR A 153 -5.28 1.89 75.31
C TYR A 153 -5.63 2.10 76.79
N VAL A 154 -6.90 2.00 77.14
CA VAL A 154 -7.33 1.84 78.52
C VAL A 154 -7.51 0.35 78.74
N GLU A 155 -6.57 -0.27 79.46
CA GLU A 155 -6.72 -1.65 79.90
C GLU A 155 -7.87 -1.73 80.91
N ILE A 156 -8.93 -2.48 80.56
CA ILE A 156 -10.03 -2.77 81.47
C ILE A 156 -9.60 -3.95 82.34
N PRO A 157 -9.43 -3.80 83.67
CA PRO A 157 -9.05 -4.91 84.52
C PRO A 157 -10.16 -5.96 84.56
N LYS A 158 -9.83 -7.21 84.20
CA LYS A 158 -10.74 -8.35 84.32
C LYS A 158 -10.93 -8.70 85.79
N ARG A 159 -12.18 -8.66 86.27
CA ARG A 159 -12.54 -9.13 87.62
C ARG A 159 -12.29 -10.64 87.72
N LYS A 160 -11.62 -11.08 88.80
CA LYS A 160 -11.54 -12.49 89.18
C LYS A 160 -12.96 -12.99 89.47
N LYS A 161 -13.33 -14.13 88.87
CA LYS A 161 -14.54 -14.86 89.26
C LYS A 161 -14.29 -15.49 90.64
N ILE A 162 -15.22 -15.27 91.56
CA ILE A 162 -15.37 -16.00 92.83
C ILE A 162 -16.13 -17.28 92.52
#